data_AF-A0A943EEA7-F1
#
_entry.id   AF-A0A943EEA7-F1
#
_cell.length_a   1.000
_cell.length_b   1.000
_cell.length_c   1.000
_cell.angle_alpha   90.00
_cell.angle_beta   90.00
_cell.angle_gamma   90.00
#
_symmetry.space_group_name_H-M   'P 1'
#
loop_
_entity.id
_entity.type
_entity.pdbx_description
1 polymer ?
#
loop_
_entity_poly.entity_id
_entity_poly.type
_entity_poly.pdbx_seq_one_letter_code
_entity_poly.pdbx_strand_id
1 'polypeptide(L)'
;MFCTNCGQQLQEGAKFCSNCGTPVGTATPATPAPTGPELVMTLNGHDIDLVALHDKHGLFTPRSFKINAIKDVKERAGVDLTTAKSFIDSIIDREDLIAYFADKDAKDQAAFQAEKEALGDSLYCPKCHSTAIHIDKKGYSLTKGVVGTLVLGPLGLLAGKHHSNRLRYKCLKCGHEWHD
;
A
#
# COMPACT_ATOMS: atom_id res chain seq x y z
N MET A 1 12.59 -30.88 20.07
CA MET A 1 13.35 -30.30 18.92
C MET A 1 13.82 -28.89 19.29
N PHE A 2 14.88 -28.35 18.68
CA PHE A 2 15.37 -26.98 18.96
C PHE A 2 15.04 -26.05 17.79
N CYS A 3 14.81 -24.77 18.08
CA CYS A 3 14.56 -23.74 17.08
C CYS A 3 15.81 -23.56 16.21
N THR A 4 15.66 -23.65 14.88
CA THR A 4 16.76 -23.43 13.93
C THR A 4 17.22 -21.97 13.86
N ASN A 5 16.41 -21.04 14.34
CA ASN A 5 16.74 -19.61 14.34
C ASN A 5 17.46 -19.17 15.62
N CYS A 6 16.90 -19.47 16.80
CA CYS A 6 17.44 -18.98 18.08
C CYS A 6 18.04 -20.05 19.00
N GLY A 7 17.95 -21.33 18.62
CA GLY A 7 18.53 -22.44 19.40
C GLY A 7 17.72 -22.88 20.63
N GLN A 8 16.61 -22.21 20.97
CA GLN A 8 15.80 -22.60 22.14
C GLN A 8 15.06 -23.92 21.93
N GLN A 9 14.92 -24.71 23.00
CA GLN A 9 14.14 -25.94 22.99
C GLN A 9 12.66 -25.63 22.77
N LEU A 10 12.08 -26.28 21.77
CA LEU A 10 10.68 -26.12 21.38
C LEU A 10 9.82 -27.13 22.12
N GLN A 11 8.65 -26.67 22.56
CA GLN A 11 7.61 -27.52 23.14
C GLN A 11 7.14 -28.54 22.08
N GLU A 12 6.75 -29.73 22.53
CA GLU A 12 6.25 -30.77 21.63
C GLU A 12 4.97 -30.29 20.92
N GLY A 13 4.95 -30.36 19.58
CA GLY A 13 3.83 -29.86 18.77
C GLY A 13 3.77 -28.34 18.59
N ALA A 14 4.80 -27.58 19.01
CA ALA A 14 4.83 -26.13 18.82
C ALA A 14 4.85 -25.74 17.34
N LYS A 15 3.90 -24.89 16.93
CA LYS A 15 3.84 -24.30 15.57
C LYS A 15 4.80 -23.12 15.39
N PHE A 16 5.18 -22.46 16.49
CA PHE A 16 6.07 -21.29 16.53
C PHE A 16 7.01 -21.37 17.73
N CYS A 17 8.19 -20.77 17.62
CA CYS A 17 9.12 -20.64 18.73
C CYS A 17 8.58 -19.62 19.75
N SER A 18 8.46 -20.04 21.01
CA SER A 18 8.01 -19.16 22.10
C SER A 18 8.99 -18.05 22.47
N ASN A 19 10.24 -18.13 22.00
CA ASN A 19 11.27 -17.11 22.28
C ASN A 19 11.40 -16.08 21.16
N CYS A 20 11.57 -16.53 19.92
CA CYS A 20 11.81 -15.63 18.78
C CYS A 20 10.64 -15.52 17.79
N GLY A 21 9.56 -16.29 17.99
CA GLY A 21 8.36 -16.24 17.13
C GLY A 21 8.49 -16.95 15.79
N THR A 22 9.65 -17.48 15.40
CA THR A 22 9.79 -18.15 14.10
C THR A 22 8.97 -19.44 14.04
N PRO A 23 8.20 -19.69 12.96
CA PRO A 23 7.44 -20.91 12.79
C PRO A 23 8.36 -22.13 12.79
N VAL A 24 7.87 -23.21 13.37
CA VAL A 24 8.57 -24.47 13.52
C VAL A 24 7.92 -25.49 12.57
N GLY A 25 8.73 -26.03 11.67
CA GLY A 25 8.26 -26.84 10.55
C GLY A 25 8.15 -26.00 9.28
N THR A 26 8.36 -26.62 8.13
CA THR A 26 8.17 -26.00 6.82
C THR A 26 6.77 -25.41 6.76
N ALA A 27 6.68 -24.11 6.98
CA ALA A 27 5.65 -23.34 6.33
C ALA A 27 5.85 -23.61 4.84
N THR A 28 4.99 -24.47 4.28
CA THR A 28 4.63 -24.35 2.87
C THR A 28 4.48 -22.85 2.63
N PRO A 29 5.21 -22.25 1.66
CA PRO A 29 4.96 -20.87 1.31
C PRO A 29 3.44 -20.78 1.14
N ALA A 30 2.79 -19.97 1.98
CA ALA A 30 1.44 -19.58 1.67
C ALA A 30 1.58 -18.87 0.33
N THR A 31 1.31 -19.60 -0.75
CA THR A 31 0.98 -19.03 -2.04
C THR A 31 0.00 -17.92 -1.69
N PRO A 32 0.34 -16.64 -1.90
CA PRO A 32 -0.60 -15.58 -1.64
C PRO A 32 -1.88 -15.97 -2.39
N ALA A 33 -2.99 -16.02 -1.66
CA ALA A 33 -4.29 -16.33 -2.22
C ALA A 33 -4.47 -15.55 -3.52
N PRO A 34 -5.04 -16.13 -4.59
CA PRO A 34 -5.30 -15.39 -5.82
C PRO A 34 -6.31 -14.29 -5.53
N THR A 35 -5.82 -13.12 -5.15
CA THR A 35 -6.57 -11.89 -4.99
C THR A 35 -6.60 -11.20 -6.34
N GLY A 36 -7.72 -11.36 -7.05
CA GLY A 36 -8.01 -10.65 -8.29
C GLY A 36 -7.44 -11.31 -9.55
N PRO A 37 -7.85 -10.81 -10.74
CA PRO A 37 -7.17 -11.19 -11.98
C PRO A 37 -5.68 -10.90 -11.81
N GLU A 38 -4.83 -11.84 -12.24
CA GLU A 38 -3.39 -11.65 -12.31
C GLU A 38 -3.12 -10.53 -13.34
N LEU A 39 -3.21 -9.29 -12.86
CA LEU A 39 -3.03 -8.05 -13.63
C LEU A 39 -1.55 -7.78 -13.79
N VAL A 40 -0.86 -8.79 -14.31
CA VAL A 40 0.57 -8.80 -14.59
C VAL A 40 0.73 -8.93 -16.08
N MET A 41 1.54 -8.05 -16.67
CA MET A 41 1.85 -8.07 -18.09
C MET A 41 3.35 -8.15 -18.29
N THR A 42 3.81 -9.04 -19.15
CA THR A 42 5.25 -9.16 -19.43
C THR A 42 5.69 -8.15 -20.50
N LEU A 43 6.71 -7.36 -20.20
CA LEU A 43 7.37 -6.45 -21.14
C LEU A 43 8.87 -6.71 -21.13
N ASN A 44 9.44 -7.10 -22.27
CA ASN A 44 10.87 -7.40 -22.40
C ASN A 44 11.37 -8.47 -21.39
N GLY A 45 10.55 -9.48 -21.09
CA GLY A 45 10.88 -10.52 -20.10
C GLY A 45 10.72 -10.09 -18.63
N HIS A 46 10.18 -8.90 -18.37
CA HIS A 46 9.91 -8.40 -17.03
C HIS A 46 8.40 -8.33 -16.77
N ASP A 47 7.99 -8.80 -15.59
CA ASP A 47 6.60 -8.76 -15.16
C ASP A 47 6.22 -7.38 -14.63
N ILE A 48 5.24 -6.77 -15.27
CA ILE A 48 4.68 -5.47 -14.92
C ILE A 48 3.37 -5.69 -14.18
N ASP A 49 3.43 -5.58 -12.87
CA ASP A 49 2.27 -5.56 -11.98
C ASP A 49 1.49 -4.25 -12.14
N LEU A 50 0.34 -4.31 -12.81
CA LEU A 50 -0.51 -3.16 -13.06
C LEU A 50 -1.17 -2.63 -11.78
N VAL A 51 -1.36 -3.49 -10.76
CA VAL A 51 -1.89 -3.06 -9.46
C VAL A 51 -0.87 -2.20 -8.76
N ALA A 52 0.37 -2.68 -8.62
CA ALA A 52 1.44 -1.91 -8.04
C ALA A 52 1.76 -0.63 -8.84
N LEU A 53 1.59 -0.67 -10.16
CA LEU A 53 1.77 0.49 -11.02
C LEU A 53 0.65 1.52 -10.82
N HIS A 54 -0.60 1.08 -10.70
CA HIS A 54 -1.74 1.93 -10.37
C HIS A 54 -1.59 2.54 -8.97
N ASP A 55 -1.36 1.73 -7.94
CA ASP A 55 -1.24 2.19 -6.55
C ASP A 55 -0.15 3.26 -6.40
N LYS A 56 0.94 3.15 -7.18
CA LYS A 56 2.07 4.08 -7.12
C LYS A 56 1.86 5.37 -7.92
N HIS A 57 1.18 5.31 -9.08
CA HIS A 57 1.12 6.43 -10.02
C HIS A 57 -0.29 6.91 -10.36
N GLY A 58 -1.32 6.28 -9.80
CA GLY A 58 -2.74 6.55 -10.10
C GLY A 58 -3.07 6.34 -11.58
N LEU A 59 -2.50 5.31 -12.22
CA LEU A 59 -2.45 5.19 -13.68
C LEU A 59 -3.84 5.21 -14.36
N PHE A 60 -4.83 4.62 -13.71
CA PHE A 60 -6.20 4.47 -14.23
C PHE A 60 -7.17 5.51 -13.65
N THR A 61 -6.65 6.67 -13.23
CA THR A 61 -7.46 7.80 -12.75
C THR A 61 -7.72 8.82 -13.87
N PRO A 62 -8.81 9.61 -13.81
CA PRO A 62 -9.18 10.58 -14.86
C PRO A 62 -8.15 11.70 -15.13
N ARG A 63 -7.12 11.85 -14.28
CA ARG A 63 -6.03 12.84 -14.42
C ARG A 63 -4.65 12.25 -14.14
N SER A 64 -4.41 11.00 -14.57
CA SER A 64 -3.13 10.35 -14.30
C SER A 64 -1.97 11.04 -15.03
N PHE A 65 -0.94 11.42 -14.27
CA PHE A 65 0.29 11.98 -14.84
C PHE A 65 1.19 10.82 -15.31
N LYS A 66 0.99 10.38 -16.56
CA LYS A 66 1.62 9.17 -17.12
C LYS A 66 3.16 9.21 -17.12
N ILE A 67 3.78 10.40 -17.05
CA ILE A 67 5.24 10.57 -17.15
C ILE A 67 6.01 9.74 -16.12
N ASN A 68 5.54 9.68 -14.87
CA ASN A 68 6.24 8.94 -13.82
C ASN A 68 6.04 7.43 -13.98
N ALA A 69 4.87 6.99 -14.43
CA ALA A 69 4.61 5.59 -14.76
C ALA A 69 5.48 5.11 -15.93
N ILE A 70 5.61 5.92 -16.99
CA ILE A 70 6.47 5.62 -18.16
C ILE A 70 7.93 5.45 -17.73
N LYS A 71 8.45 6.34 -16.87
CA LYS A 71 9.82 6.22 -16.35
C LYS A 71 10.00 4.95 -15.50
N ASP A 72 9.04 4.64 -14.64
CA ASP A 72 9.08 3.42 -13.81
C ASP A 72 9.05 2.14 -14.66
N VAL A 73 8.19 2.09 -15.69
CA VAL A 73 8.14 0.95 -16.63
C VAL A 73 9.45 0.83 -17.41
N LYS A 74 9.99 1.94 -17.91
CA LYS A 74 11.27 1.99 -18.61
C LYS A 74 12.39 1.39 -17.75
N GLU A 75 12.50 1.83 -16.50
CA GLU A 75 13.52 1.36 -15.55
C GLU A 75 13.35 -0.12 -15.19
N ARG A 76 12.11 -0.58 -14.98
CA ARG A 76 11.83 -1.97 -14.61
C ARG A 76 12.01 -2.97 -15.75
N ALA A 77 11.60 -2.60 -16.95
CA ALA A 77 11.63 -3.48 -18.12
C ALA A 77 12.91 -3.32 -18.97
N GLY A 78 13.77 -2.35 -18.66
CA GLY A 78 14.98 -2.10 -19.43
C GLY A 78 14.73 -1.68 -20.88
N VAL A 79 13.61 -0.99 -21.15
CA VAL A 79 13.20 -0.54 -22.50
C VAL A 79 13.49 0.95 -22.71
N ASP A 80 13.32 1.47 -23.94
CA ASP A 80 13.36 2.91 -24.17
C ASP A 80 12.03 3.61 -23.81
N LEU A 81 12.07 4.94 -23.77
CA LEU A 81 10.90 5.75 -23.39
C LEU A 81 9.71 5.60 -24.34
N THR A 82 9.97 5.31 -25.63
CA THR A 82 8.92 5.15 -26.64
C THR A 82 8.17 3.86 -26.41
N THR A 83 8.89 2.75 -26.20
CA THR A 83 8.28 1.45 -25.88
C THR A 83 7.54 1.47 -24.54
N ALA A 84 8.11 2.11 -23.52
CA ALA A 84 7.42 2.27 -22.24
C ALA A 84 6.14 3.11 -22.40
N LYS A 85 6.19 4.19 -23.20
CA LYS A 85 5.02 5.02 -23.50
C LYS A 85 3.94 4.23 -24.25
N SER A 86 4.30 3.50 -25.31
CA SER A 86 3.32 2.71 -26.06
C SER A 86 2.66 1.63 -25.22
N PHE A 87 3.43 1.00 -24.31
CA PHE A 87 2.89 0.05 -23.36
C PHE A 87 1.85 0.72 -22.44
N ILE A 88 2.19 1.85 -21.81
CA ILE A 88 1.25 2.61 -20.96
C ILE A 88 0.00 3.07 -21.72
N ASP A 89 0.16 3.59 -22.93
CA ASP A 89 -0.97 4.03 -23.74
C ASP A 89 -1.86 2.86 -24.18
N SER A 90 -1.30 1.66 -24.38
CA SER A 90 -2.10 0.47 -24.74
C SER A 90 -2.99 -0.06 -23.60
N ILE A 91 -2.67 0.27 -22.35
CA ILE A 91 -3.42 -0.22 -21.19
C ILE A 91 -4.36 0.83 -20.62
N ILE A 92 -4.02 2.12 -20.69
CA ILE A 92 -4.71 3.14 -19.91
C ILE A 92 -6.15 3.41 -20.36
N ASP A 93 -6.44 3.21 -21.64
CA ASP A 93 -7.77 3.44 -22.22
C ASP A 93 -8.65 2.17 -22.20
N ARG A 94 -8.17 1.09 -21.55
CA ARG A 94 -8.96 -0.13 -21.38
C ARG A 94 -10.06 0.07 -20.35
N GLU A 95 -11.30 0.02 -20.82
CA GLU A 95 -12.49 0.21 -20.00
C GLU A 95 -12.61 -0.81 -18.86
N ASP A 96 -12.20 -2.05 -19.09
CA ASP A 96 -12.24 -3.10 -18.08
C ASP A 96 -11.20 -2.89 -16.96
N LEU A 97 -10.01 -2.37 -17.29
CA LEU A 97 -9.01 -1.98 -16.30
C LEU A 97 -9.47 -0.76 -15.51
N ILE A 98 -10.02 0.25 -16.17
CA ILE A 98 -10.56 1.45 -15.52
C ILE A 98 -11.66 1.05 -14.52
N ALA A 99 -12.61 0.22 -14.93
CA ALA A 99 -13.69 -0.25 -14.06
C ALA A 99 -13.17 -1.06 -12.88
N TYR A 100 -12.20 -1.95 -13.11
CA TYR A 100 -11.56 -2.73 -12.05
C TYR A 100 -10.88 -1.85 -11.00
N PHE A 101 -10.05 -0.89 -11.43
CA PHE A 101 -9.33 -0.02 -10.52
C PHE A 101 -10.25 0.96 -9.79
N ALA A 102 -11.32 1.43 -10.44
CA ALA A 102 -12.34 2.25 -9.78
C ALA A 102 -13.08 1.48 -8.66
N ASP A 103 -13.48 0.23 -8.90
CA ASP A 103 -14.11 -0.62 -7.88
C ASP A 103 -13.13 -0.95 -6.74
N LYS A 104 -11.88 -1.27 -7.07
CA LYS A 104 -10.82 -1.52 -6.10
C LYS A 104 -10.58 -0.30 -5.21
N ASP A 105 -10.39 0.88 -5.80
CA ASP A 105 -10.18 2.13 -5.07
C ASP A 105 -11.36 2.45 -4.16
N ALA A 106 -12.60 2.27 -4.64
CA ALA A 106 -13.81 2.49 -3.85
C ALA A 106 -13.90 1.54 -2.64
N LYS A 107 -13.58 0.25 -2.83
CA LYS A 107 -13.54 -0.73 -1.74
C LYS A 107 -12.44 -0.45 -0.74
N ASP A 108 -11.25 -0.08 -1.20
CA ASP A 108 -10.12 0.25 -0.33
C ASP A 108 -10.41 1.52 0.51
N GLN A 109 -11.11 2.50 -0.06
CA GLN A 109 -11.61 3.69 0.65
C GLN A 109 -12.69 3.34 1.68
N ALA A 110 -13.68 2.51 1.31
CA ALA A 110 -14.74 2.08 2.20
C ALA A 110 -14.20 1.26 3.39
N ALA A 111 -13.26 0.35 3.14
CA ALA A 111 -12.60 -0.43 4.18
C ALA A 111 -11.83 0.45 5.16
N PHE A 112 -11.13 1.48 4.65
CA PHE A 112 -10.45 2.44 5.52
C PHE A 112 -11.43 3.24 6.37
N GLN A 113 -12.52 3.71 5.78
CA GLN A 113 -13.53 4.48 6.52
C GLN A 113 -14.16 3.65 7.63
N ALA A 114 -14.47 2.37 7.37
CA ALA A 114 -14.98 1.45 8.38
C ALA A 114 -13.95 1.20 9.51
N GLU A 115 -12.67 1.01 9.18
CA GLU A 115 -11.59 0.87 10.18
C GLU A 115 -11.43 2.14 11.03
N LYS A 116 -11.48 3.32 10.39
CA LYS A 116 -11.42 4.62 11.07
C LYS A 116 -12.58 4.82 12.03
N GLU A 117 -13.80 4.47 11.61
CA GLU A 117 -14.99 4.53 12.45
C GLU A 117 -14.91 3.57 13.65
N ALA A 118 -14.41 2.36 13.43
CA ALA A 118 -14.17 1.39 14.50
C ALA A 118 -13.13 1.88 15.52
N LEU A 119 -12.11 2.63 15.08
CA LEU A 119 -11.07 3.16 15.96
C LEU A 119 -11.49 4.43 16.70
N GLY A 120 -12.33 5.26 16.09
CA GLY A 120 -12.66 6.62 16.55
C GLY A 120 -13.28 6.67 17.94
N ASP A 121 -14.03 5.64 18.33
CA ASP A 121 -14.74 5.62 19.62
C ASP A 121 -13.80 5.35 20.83
N SER A 122 -12.62 4.79 20.58
CA SER A 122 -11.64 4.46 21.63
C SER A 122 -10.35 5.29 21.58
N LEU A 123 -10.24 6.21 20.61
CA LEU A 123 -9.01 6.98 20.39
C LEU A 123 -9.07 8.35 21.09
N TYR A 124 -8.07 8.64 21.93
CA TYR A 124 -7.91 9.94 22.58
C TYR A 124 -6.49 10.48 22.42
N CYS A 125 -6.37 11.81 22.43
CA CYS A 125 -5.07 12.46 22.37
C CYS A 125 -4.31 12.27 23.69
N PRO A 126 -3.07 11.75 23.69
CA PRO A 126 -2.30 11.56 24.92
C PRO A 126 -1.84 12.86 25.58
N LYS A 127 -1.96 14.02 24.90
CA LYS A 127 -1.59 15.33 25.47
C LYS A 127 -2.77 16.09 26.09
N CYS A 128 -3.93 16.08 25.44
CA CYS A 128 -5.07 16.93 25.84
C CYS A 128 -6.37 16.16 26.06
N HIS A 129 -6.33 14.83 25.91
CA HIS A 129 -7.43 13.89 26.14
C HIS A 129 -8.67 14.15 25.26
N SER A 130 -8.51 14.91 24.19
CA SER A 130 -9.57 15.13 23.21
C SER A 130 -9.76 13.87 22.36
N THR A 131 -11.02 13.55 22.07
CA THR A 131 -11.45 12.52 21.10
C THR A 131 -11.52 13.05 19.66
N ALA A 132 -11.31 14.36 19.46
CA ALA A 132 -11.28 14.98 18.13
C ALA A 132 -9.94 14.66 17.43
N ILE A 133 -9.85 13.46 16.86
CA ILE A 133 -8.64 12.94 16.21
C ILE A 133 -8.87 12.77 14.70
N HIS A 134 -7.95 13.32 13.92
CA HIS A 134 -7.83 13.04 12.49
C HIS A 134 -6.92 11.83 12.29
N ILE A 135 -7.36 10.87 11.48
CA ILE A 135 -6.63 9.64 11.18
C ILE A 135 -6.30 9.65 9.68
N ASP A 136 -5.01 9.52 9.36
CA ASP A 136 -4.46 9.48 8.00
C ASP A 136 -3.63 8.20 7.79
N LYS A 137 -3.56 7.66 6.56
CA LYS A 137 -2.61 6.59 6.23
C LYS A 137 -1.28 7.17 5.77
N LYS A 138 -0.15 6.71 6.33
CA LYS A 138 1.18 6.95 5.74
C LYS A 138 1.36 6.00 4.55
N GLY A 139 1.30 6.50 3.32
CA GLY A 139 1.59 5.73 2.10
C GLY A 139 0.37 5.36 1.25
N TYR A 140 -0.86 5.43 1.79
CA TYR A 140 -2.08 5.54 0.99
C TYR A 140 -2.34 7.03 0.73
N SER A 141 -1.38 7.66 0.03
CA SER A 141 -1.67 8.94 -0.60
C SER A 141 -2.64 8.62 -1.72
N LEU A 142 -3.94 8.69 -1.40
CA LEU A 142 -4.97 9.14 -2.33
C LEU A 142 -4.35 10.26 -3.15
N THR A 143 -3.82 9.92 -4.30
CA THR A 143 -3.10 10.86 -5.14
C THR A 143 -4.17 11.72 -5.79
N LYS A 144 -4.58 12.74 -5.03
CA LYS A 144 -5.35 13.92 -5.39
C LYS A 144 -6.82 13.70 -5.76
N GLY A 145 -7.67 13.59 -4.73
CA GLY A 145 -9.13 13.69 -4.81
C GLY A 145 -9.78 14.54 -3.70
N VAL A 146 -9.57 15.87 -3.75
CA VAL A 146 -10.49 16.95 -3.32
C VAL A 146 -10.51 17.50 -1.87
N VAL A 147 -10.01 16.86 -0.80
CA VAL A 147 -9.95 17.55 0.52
C VAL A 147 -8.57 17.42 1.18
N GLY A 148 -7.70 18.42 0.99
CA GLY A 148 -6.46 18.51 1.76
C GLY A 148 -5.24 19.12 1.06
N THR A 149 -5.39 19.81 -0.08
CA THR A 149 -4.25 20.33 -0.86
C THR A 149 -3.61 21.62 -0.31
N LEU A 150 -3.53 21.83 1.01
CA LEU A 150 -2.90 23.04 1.54
C LEU A 150 -1.87 22.87 2.66
N VAL A 151 -1.66 21.68 3.25
CA VAL A 151 -0.85 21.63 4.50
C VAL A 151 0.59 21.12 4.33
N LEU A 152 0.94 20.31 3.33
CA LEU A 152 2.30 19.75 3.24
C LEU A 152 2.91 19.94 1.84
N GLY A 153 3.92 20.81 1.77
CA GLY A 153 4.54 21.34 0.55
C GLY A 153 5.40 20.35 -0.29
N PRO A 154 6.27 20.88 -1.17
CA PRO A 154 6.78 20.21 -2.38
C PRO A 154 7.82 19.09 -2.18
N LEU A 155 8.05 18.58 -0.96
CA LEU A 155 9.08 17.58 -0.66
C LEU A 155 8.55 16.16 -0.41
N GLY A 156 7.26 15.90 -0.63
CA GLY A 156 6.61 14.62 -0.32
C GLY A 156 6.89 13.43 -1.27
N LEU A 157 7.95 13.47 -2.09
CA LEU A 157 8.10 12.57 -3.26
C LEU A 157 9.09 11.39 -3.10
N LEU A 158 9.65 11.11 -1.91
CA LEU A 158 10.71 10.08 -1.77
C LEU A 158 10.52 9.06 -0.63
N ALA A 159 9.39 8.35 -0.57
CA ALA A 159 9.32 7.18 0.31
C ALA A 159 8.56 6.02 -0.34
N GLY A 160 9.28 5.18 -1.09
CA GLY A 160 8.80 3.88 -1.53
C GLY A 160 8.92 2.81 -0.44
N LYS A 161 7.93 1.89 -0.45
CA LYS A 161 7.85 0.55 0.15
C LYS A 161 8.63 0.29 1.45
N HIS A 162 7.89 0.32 2.56
CA HIS A 162 7.98 -0.74 3.57
C HIS A 162 6.59 -1.02 4.14
N HIS A 163 6.29 -2.30 4.23
CA HIS A 163 5.05 -2.93 4.68
C HIS A 163 4.73 -2.58 6.15
N SER A 164 4.27 -1.35 6.40
CA SER A 164 3.56 -0.98 7.62
C SER A 164 2.59 0.15 7.26
N ASN A 165 1.29 -0.15 7.21
CA ASN A 165 0.23 0.86 7.18
C ASN A 165 0.23 1.63 8.51
N ARG A 166 1.25 2.46 8.77
CA ARG A 166 1.29 3.29 9.97
C ARG A 166 0.22 4.36 9.82
N LEU A 167 -0.83 4.24 10.61
CA LEU A 167 -1.80 5.30 10.79
C LEU A 167 -1.07 6.49 11.43
N ARG A 168 -1.28 7.68 10.86
CA ARG A 168 -0.94 8.95 11.50
C ARG A 168 -2.17 9.46 12.18
N TYR A 169 -1.99 9.87 13.42
CA TYR A 169 -3.03 10.45 14.22
C TYR A 169 -2.68 11.90 14.49
N LYS A 170 -3.63 12.81 14.30
CA LYS A 170 -3.46 14.24 14.57
C LYS A 170 -4.62 14.75 15.41
N CYS A 171 -4.33 15.31 16.58
CA CYS A 171 -5.35 15.92 17.41
C CYS A 171 -5.78 17.28 16.85
N LEU A 172 -7.08 17.45 16.60
CA LEU A 172 -7.64 18.73 16.12
C LEU A 172 -7.69 19.80 17.22
N LYS A 173 -7.63 19.40 18.50
CA LYS A 173 -7.67 20.34 19.63
C LYS A 173 -6.30 20.93 19.98
N CYS A 174 -5.23 20.13 19.98
CA CYS A 174 -3.90 20.59 20.42
C CYS A 174 -2.81 20.47 19.35
N GLY A 175 -3.12 19.94 18.17
CA GLY A 175 -2.15 19.75 17.08
C GLY A 175 -1.11 18.65 17.31
N HIS A 176 -1.20 17.89 18.40
CA HIS A 176 -0.27 16.78 18.65
C HIS A 176 -0.44 15.67 17.61
N GLU A 177 0.69 15.24 17.03
CA GLU A 177 0.76 14.18 16.04
C GLU A 177 1.49 12.96 16.61
N TRP A 178 0.95 11.77 16.39
CA TRP A 178 1.57 10.49 16.76
C TRP A 178 1.31 9.42 15.70
N HIS A 179 2.00 8.29 15.82
CA HIS A 179 1.99 7.19 14.86
C HIS A 179 1.93 5.86 15.63
N ASP A 180 1.34 4.84 15.02
CA ASP A 180 1.57 3.42 15.39
C ASP A 180 2.95 2.96 14.85
#